data_AF-A0A838H285-F1
#
_entry.id   AF-A0A838H285-F1
#
_cell.length_a   1.000
_cell.length_b   1.000
_cell.length_c   1.000
_cell.angle_alpha   90.00
_cell.angle_beta   90.00
_cell.angle_gamma   90.00
#
_symmetry.space_group_name_H-M   'P 1'
#
loop_
_entity.id
_entity.type
_entity.pdbx_description
1 polymer ?
#
loop_
_entity_poly.entity_id
_entity_poly.type
_entity_poly.pdbx_seq_one_letter_code
_entity_poly.pdbx_strand_id
1 'polypeptide(L)'
;TGAYVSVAHGGDSYVSWERNVDSNTFNGRPYVFIHAARVRVGSTRPAVGGPADPRVVTRGQRNSNAKGGVKSLDTVFIAGYNRGFGQDFPRIVVDNPLHKVVVVWNDASAHPLGDIWMRALPMNLDVKGHRIRKVNGDRSFALHFLPAVSVQADGSIATSWYDRRLAGPDSARTHYFGEIRTAPRSAAHDFRITTGATDWANTSTAAAPNFGDYTDNASAGLTTYFTWSDGRIGVPQPFVDHRR
;
A
#
# COMPACT_ATOMS: atom_id res chain seq x y z
N THR A 1 -3.84 3.45 12.96
CA THR A 1 -3.81 2.05 12.45
C THR A 1 -4.84 1.85 11.35
N GLY A 2 -4.45 1.33 10.19
CA GLY A 2 -5.38 0.97 9.10
C GLY A 2 -5.42 -0.54 8.88
N ALA A 3 -6.62 -1.10 8.69
CA ALA A 3 -6.82 -2.49 8.30
C ALA A 3 -7.64 -2.52 7.01
N TYR A 4 -7.27 -3.42 6.10
CA TYR A 4 -7.91 -3.57 4.79
C TYR A 4 -8.37 -5.01 4.61
N VAL A 5 -9.50 -5.17 3.93
CA VAL A 5 -10.13 -6.48 3.70
C VAL A 5 -10.29 -6.72 2.22
N SER A 6 -10.12 -7.98 1.81
CA SER A 6 -10.52 -8.48 0.51
C SER A 6 -11.29 -9.78 0.68
N VAL A 7 -12.30 -10.00 -0.14
CA VAL A 7 -13.19 -11.16 -0.06
C VAL A 7 -13.00 -12.01 -1.31
N ALA A 8 -12.68 -13.28 -1.11
CA ALA A 8 -12.59 -14.25 -2.20
C ALA A 8 -14.00 -14.62 -2.72
N HIS A 9 -14.10 -15.14 -3.95
CA HIS A 9 -15.39 -15.58 -4.51
C HIS A 9 -16.14 -16.60 -3.64
N GLY A 10 -15.42 -17.42 -2.86
CA GLY A 10 -16.01 -18.39 -1.92
C GLY A 10 -16.50 -17.79 -0.60
N GLY A 11 -16.38 -16.47 -0.39
CA GLY A 11 -16.79 -15.78 0.83
C GLY A 11 -15.73 -15.71 1.94
N ASP A 12 -14.60 -16.40 1.78
CA ASP A 12 -13.45 -16.25 2.69
C ASP A 12 -12.92 -14.82 2.64
N SER A 13 -12.75 -14.22 3.82
CA SER A 13 -12.23 -12.86 3.98
C SER A 13 -10.76 -12.88 4.36
N TYR A 14 -9.98 -12.01 3.74
CA TYR A 14 -8.57 -11.80 4.00
C TYR A 14 -8.36 -10.39 4.52
N VAL A 15 -7.76 -10.25 5.69
CA VAL A 15 -7.54 -8.95 6.32
C VAL A 15 -6.04 -8.72 6.48
N SER A 16 -5.57 -7.54 6.10
CA SER A 16 -4.20 -7.09 6.35
C SER A 16 -4.21 -5.86 7.23
N TRP A 17 -3.27 -5.78 8.16
CA TRP A 17 -3.13 -4.62 9.05
C TRP A 17 -1.69 -4.45 9.51
N GLU A 18 -1.42 -3.25 9.99
CA GLU A 18 -0.16 -2.93 10.64
C GLU A 18 -0.26 -3.16 12.15
N ARG A 19 0.72 -3.88 12.72
CA ARG A 19 0.91 -4.03 14.16
C ARG A 19 2.11 -3.20 14.61
N ASN A 20 1.99 -2.57 15.78
CA ASN A 20 3.02 -1.76 16.46
C ASN A 20 3.13 -0.29 15.97
N VAL A 21 2.04 0.29 15.40
CA VAL A 21 1.96 1.67 14.86
C VAL A 21 2.27 2.78 15.88
N ASP A 22 1.93 2.60 17.15
CA ASP A 22 2.07 3.67 18.17
C ASP A 22 3.19 3.39 19.19
N SER A 23 3.58 2.13 19.34
CA SER A 23 4.62 1.70 20.29
C SER A 23 6.04 1.79 19.72
N ASN A 24 6.18 2.12 18.44
CA ASN A 24 7.42 2.46 17.75
C ASN A 24 7.93 3.87 18.08
N THR A 25 7.04 4.86 18.20
CA THR A 25 7.38 6.27 18.45
C THR A 25 7.85 6.54 19.88
N PHE A 26 7.37 5.76 20.86
CA PHE A 26 7.59 6.06 22.29
C PHE A 26 8.39 5.03 23.09
N ASN A 27 8.61 3.80 22.57
CA ASN A 27 9.27 2.71 23.31
C ASN A 27 10.55 2.17 22.66
N GLY A 28 11.16 2.89 21.72
CA GLY A 28 12.45 2.54 21.12
C GLY A 28 12.46 1.27 20.25
N ARG A 29 11.29 0.75 19.84
CA ARG A 29 11.16 -0.37 18.88
C ARG A 29 10.76 0.17 17.51
N PRO A 30 11.71 0.50 16.62
CA PRO A 30 11.44 1.23 15.37
C PRO A 30 10.75 0.38 14.28
N TYR A 31 10.18 -0.76 14.65
CA TYR A 31 9.72 -1.75 13.70
C TYR A 31 8.21 -1.95 13.78
N VAL A 32 7.57 -1.88 12.63
CA VAL A 32 6.17 -2.26 12.43
C VAL A 32 6.09 -3.58 11.68
N PHE A 33 4.96 -4.27 11.81
CA PHE A 33 4.78 -5.59 11.21
C PHE A 33 3.50 -5.59 10.40
N ILE A 34 3.61 -5.90 9.11
CA ILE A 34 2.43 -6.12 8.26
C ILE A 34 1.96 -7.55 8.49
N HIS A 35 0.77 -7.68 9.05
CA HIS A 35 0.12 -8.94 9.34
C HIS A 35 -0.99 -9.21 8.35
N ALA A 36 -1.27 -10.48 8.10
CA ALA A 36 -2.46 -10.91 7.39
C ALA A 36 -3.17 -12.05 8.12
N ALA A 37 -4.49 -12.12 7.99
CA ALA A 37 -5.31 -13.20 8.50
C ALA A 37 -6.37 -13.62 7.48
N ARG A 38 -6.78 -14.89 7.55
CA ARG A 38 -7.92 -15.42 6.80
C ARG A 38 -9.04 -15.79 7.76
N VAL A 39 -10.23 -15.25 7.53
CA VAL A 39 -11.47 -15.63 8.20
C VAL A 39 -12.30 -16.41 7.20
N ARG A 40 -12.64 -17.66 7.53
CA ARG A 40 -13.48 -18.48 6.66
C ARG A 40 -14.91 -17.94 6.63
N VAL A 41 -15.60 -18.12 5.52
CA VAL A 41 -17.04 -17.81 5.43
C VAL A 41 -17.81 -18.46 6.60
N GLY A 42 -18.67 -17.69 7.26
CA GLY A 42 -19.45 -18.15 8.42
C GLY A 42 -18.66 -18.30 9.73
N SER A 43 -17.36 -18.01 9.75
CA SER A 43 -16.55 -18.05 10.98
C SER A 43 -16.45 -16.69 11.66
N THR A 44 -16.37 -16.70 12.99
CA THR A 44 -16.13 -15.51 13.81
C THR A 44 -14.67 -15.38 14.26
N ARG A 45 -13.79 -16.31 13.84
CA ARG A 45 -12.39 -16.34 14.23
C ARG A 45 -11.47 -16.55 13.02
N PRO A 46 -10.25 -16.00 13.04
CA PRO A 46 -9.28 -16.25 11.98
C PRO A 46 -8.88 -17.73 11.98
N ALA A 47 -8.97 -18.37 10.81
CA ALA A 47 -8.48 -19.72 10.59
C ALA A 47 -6.95 -19.76 10.44
N VAL A 48 -6.35 -18.65 9.99
CA VAL A 48 -4.90 -18.44 9.88
C VAL A 48 -4.59 -16.98 10.18
N GLY A 49 -3.44 -16.69 10.79
CA GLY A 49 -2.99 -15.31 11.03
C GLY A 49 -3.57 -14.65 12.28
N GLY A 50 -4.23 -15.44 13.13
CA GLY A 50 -4.73 -14.98 14.42
C GLY A 50 -3.61 -14.71 15.44
N PRO A 51 -3.96 -14.23 16.65
CA PRO A 51 -2.98 -13.85 17.68
C PRO A 51 -2.01 -14.97 18.09
N ALA A 52 -2.47 -16.22 18.06
CA ALA A 52 -1.65 -17.39 18.43
C ALA A 52 -0.66 -17.83 17.33
N ASP A 53 -0.93 -17.50 16.07
CA ASP A 53 -0.10 -17.85 14.91
C ASP A 53 -0.12 -16.69 13.89
N PRO A 54 0.56 -15.57 14.18
CA PRO A 54 0.52 -14.39 13.33
C PRO A 54 1.27 -14.64 12.02
N ARG A 55 0.64 -14.29 10.89
CA ARG A 55 1.30 -14.31 9.57
C ARG A 55 1.88 -12.95 9.27
N VAL A 56 3.19 -12.82 9.47
CA VAL A 56 3.96 -11.60 9.18
C VAL A 56 4.34 -11.58 7.70
N VAL A 57 3.61 -10.81 6.91
CA VAL A 57 3.76 -10.66 5.46
C VAL A 57 5.14 -10.11 5.10
N THR A 58 5.71 -9.27 5.95
CA THR A 58 7.04 -8.66 5.76
C THR A 58 8.20 -9.55 6.18
N ARG A 59 7.95 -10.81 6.61
CA ARG A 59 9.04 -11.72 6.99
C ARG A 59 9.95 -12.03 5.80
N GLY A 60 11.25 -11.74 5.97
CA GLY A 60 12.26 -11.85 4.93
C GLY A 60 12.48 -10.57 4.12
N GLN A 61 11.87 -9.46 4.53
CA GLN A 61 12.06 -8.16 3.88
C GLN A 61 13.51 -7.67 4.03
N ARG A 62 14.04 -7.06 2.97
CA ARG A 62 15.41 -6.52 2.98
C ARG A 62 15.54 -5.43 4.03
N ASN A 63 16.65 -5.45 4.79
CA ASN A 63 16.96 -4.50 5.86
C ASN A 63 15.90 -4.43 6.98
N SER A 64 15.00 -5.43 7.06
CA SER A 64 14.07 -5.63 8.15
C SER A 64 14.71 -6.47 9.27
N ASN A 65 14.10 -6.53 10.44
CA ASN A 65 14.58 -7.43 11.50
C ASN A 65 14.22 -8.90 11.20
N ALA A 66 14.86 -9.84 11.91
CA ALA A 66 14.67 -11.28 11.68
C ALA A 66 13.22 -11.78 11.85
N LYS A 67 12.38 -11.03 12.57
CA LYS A 67 10.94 -11.33 12.77
C LYS A 67 10.06 -10.72 11.68
N GLY A 68 10.63 -10.03 10.69
CA GLY A 68 9.90 -9.33 9.62
C GLY A 68 9.45 -7.93 10.00
N GLY A 69 10.02 -7.33 11.05
CA GLY A 69 9.72 -5.96 11.43
C GLY A 69 10.40 -4.98 10.48
N VAL A 70 9.60 -4.15 9.81
CA VAL A 70 10.02 -3.15 8.82
C VAL A 70 9.99 -1.74 9.41
N LYS A 71 10.73 -0.80 8.82
CA LYS A 71 10.71 0.60 9.25
C LYS A 71 9.48 1.30 8.69
N SER A 72 8.78 2.01 9.57
CA SER A 72 7.59 2.76 9.25
C SER A 72 7.91 4.13 8.64
N LEU A 73 6.94 4.70 7.91
CA LEU A 73 6.93 6.11 7.52
C LEU A 73 6.28 7.05 8.57
N ASP A 74 5.88 6.54 9.73
CA ASP A 74 5.30 7.30 10.85
C ASP A 74 6.20 8.39 11.47
N THR A 75 7.48 8.37 11.15
CA THR A 75 8.47 9.40 11.53
C THR A 75 8.93 10.23 10.33
N VAL A 76 8.41 9.93 9.14
CA VAL A 76 8.71 10.65 7.90
C VAL A 76 7.74 11.79 7.75
N PHE A 77 8.22 13.02 7.90
CA PHE A 77 7.43 14.22 7.69
C PHE A 77 7.04 14.36 6.21
N ILE A 78 5.75 14.53 5.95
CA ILE A 78 5.22 14.71 4.60
C ILE A 78 4.85 16.19 4.44
N ALA A 79 5.72 16.96 3.76
CA ALA A 79 5.48 18.38 3.52
C ALA A 79 4.08 18.65 2.91
N GLY A 80 3.31 19.56 3.50
CA GLY A 80 1.94 19.91 3.07
C GLY A 80 0.83 18.93 3.50
N TYR A 81 1.16 17.82 4.15
CA TYR A 81 0.18 16.87 4.66
C TYR A 81 -0.19 17.21 6.12
N ASN A 82 -1.45 17.51 6.39
CA ASN A 82 -1.85 18.05 7.69
C ASN A 82 -2.00 17.01 8.82
N ARG A 83 -1.75 15.71 8.54
CA ARG A 83 -1.48 14.70 9.60
C ARG A 83 0.00 14.64 9.99
N GLY A 84 0.86 15.41 9.34
CA GLY A 84 2.29 15.51 9.64
C GLY A 84 3.09 14.35 9.07
N PHE A 85 2.97 13.17 9.66
CA PHE A 85 3.79 12.01 9.33
C PHE A 85 3.06 10.98 8.47
N GLY A 86 3.83 10.16 7.73
CA GLY A 86 3.30 9.09 6.89
C GLY A 86 2.62 7.97 7.67
N GLN A 87 1.90 7.11 6.96
CA GLN A 87 1.32 5.87 7.49
C GLN A 87 1.60 4.71 6.52
N ASP A 88 1.70 3.48 7.02
CA ASP A 88 2.07 2.33 6.18
C ASP A 88 0.88 1.51 5.63
N PHE A 89 -0.33 1.82 6.12
CA PHE A 89 -1.63 1.29 5.70
C PHE A 89 -1.58 0.21 4.59
N PRO A 90 -1.30 -1.06 4.94
CA PRO A 90 -1.10 -2.10 3.95
C PRO A 90 -2.41 -2.39 3.21
N ARG A 91 -2.32 -2.72 1.94
CA ARG A 91 -3.47 -3.10 1.10
C ARG A 91 -3.43 -4.58 0.77
N ILE A 92 -4.60 -5.18 0.60
CA ILE A 92 -4.73 -6.61 0.33
C ILE A 92 -5.78 -6.84 -0.74
N VAL A 93 -5.53 -7.78 -1.64
CA VAL A 93 -6.48 -8.22 -2.67
C VAL A 93 -6.37 -9.72 -2.90
N VAL A 94 -7.51 -10.38 -3.14
CA VAL A 94 -7.55 -11.74 -3.63
C VAL A 94 -7.45 -11.73 -5.15
N ASP A 95 -6.42 -12.40 -5.66
CA ASP A 95 -6.25 -12.71 -7.07
C ASP A 95 -6.90 -14.07 -7.34
N ASN A 96 -8.17 -14.04 -7.77
CA ASN A 96 -8.92 -15.25 -8.07
C ASN A 96 -8.32 -16.03 -9.26
N PRO A 97 -7.92 -15.38 -10.38
CA PRO A 97 -7.27 -16.08 -11.49
C PRO A 97 -6.01 -16.87 -11.09
N LEU A 98 -5.13 -16.28 -10.26
CA LEU A 98 -3.90 -16.96 -9.81
C LEU A 98 -4.06 -17.76 -8.52
N HIS A 99 -5.24 -17.72 -7.89
CA HIS A 99 -5.54 -18.33 -6.60
C HIS A 99 -4.56 -17.89 -5.49
N LYS A 100 -4.36 -16.57 -5.38
CA LYS A 100 -3.41 -15.95 -4.46
C LYS A 100 -4.02 -14.79 -3.68
N VAL A 101 -3.33 -14.43 -2.62
CA VAL A 101 -3.57 -13.21 -1.85
C VAL A 101 -2.37 -12.30 -2.06
N VAL A 102 -2.61 -11.12 -2.60
CA VAL A 102 -1.57 -10.11 -2.82
C VAL A 102 -1.68 -9.05 -1.73
N VAL A 103 -0.56 -8.75 -1.08
CA VAL A 103 -0.46 -7.69 -0.08
C VAL A 103 0.58 -6.67 -0.55
N VAL A 104 0.25 -5.39 -0.46
CA VAL A 104 1.11 -4.26 -0.82
C VAL A 104 1.25 -3.32 0.37
N TRP A 105 2.43 -2.75 0.59
CA TRP A 105 2.70 -1.82 1.69
C TRP A 105 3.82 -0.84 1.32
N ASN A 106 3.92 0.29 2.02
CA ASN A 106 5.13 1.12 2.00
C ASN A 106 6.05 0.76 3.15
N ASP A 107 7.36 0.81 2.91
CA ASP A 107 8.39 0.41 3.88
C ASP A 107 9.69 1.21 3.69
N ALA A 108 10.17 1.79 4.80
CA ALA A 108 11.35 2.64 4.85
C ALA A 108 12.69 1.89 5.14
N SER A 109 12.68 0.55 5.19
CA SER A 109 13.82 -0.27 5.59
C SER A 109 14.98 -0.18 4.59
N ALA A 110 14.68 -0.15 3.29
CA ALA A 110 15.67 -0.05 2.22
C ALA A 110 15.92 1.39 1.77
N HIS A 111 14.89 2.24 1.91
CA HIS A 111 14.86 3.60 1.41
C HIS A 111 14.13 4.48 2.45
N PRO A 112 14.78 5.47 3.10
CA PRO A 112 14.17 6.20 4.21
C PRO A 112 12.86 6.94 3.90
N LEU A 113 12.62 7.32 2.65
CA LEU A 113 11.37 7.95 2.21
C LEU A 113 10.37 6.96 1.61
N GLY A 114 10.56 5.67 1.91
CA GLY A 114 9.64 4.61 1.55
C GLY A 114 9.80 4.14 0.11
N ASP A 115 9.68 2.84 -0.04
CA ASP A 115 9.38 2.19 -1.32
C ASP A 115 8.07 1.43 -1.18
N ILE A 116 7.41 1.17 -2.31
CA ILE A 116 6.23 0.33 -2.37
C ILE A 116 6.67 -1.12 -2.58
N TRP A 117 6.16 -2.03 -1.77
CA TRP A 117 6.52 -3.44 -1.78
C TRP A 117 5.29 -4.31 -1.90
N MET A 118 5.48 -5.50 -2.46
CA MET A 118 4.43 -6.47 -2.68
C MET A 118 4.88 -7.88 -2.30
N ARG A 119 3.94 -8.67 -1.81
CA ARG A 119 4.08 -10.13 -1.68
C ARG A 119 2.78 -10.81 -2.09
N ALA A 120 2.90 -11.82 -2.95
CA ALA A 120 1.80 -12.72 -3.27
C ALA A 120 1.97 -14.04 -2.51
N LEU A 121 0.92 -14.44 -1.81
CA LEU A 121 0.84 -15.61 -0.95
C LEU A 121 -0.21 -16.59 -1.47
N PRO A 122 -0.07 -17.88 -1.17
CA PRO A 122 -1.16 -18.84 -1.30
C PRO A 122 -2.35 -18.45 -0.41
N MET A 123 -3.53 -18.98 -0.72
CA MET A 123 -4.78 -18.72 0.04
C MET A 123 -4.73 -19.16 1.52
N ASN A 124 -3.74 -19.95 1.93
CA ASN A 124 -3.51 -20.28 3.34
C ASN A 124 -2.54 -19.30 4.04
N LEU A 125 -2.12 -18.22 3.38
CA LEU A 125 -1.18 -17.21 3.89
C LEU A 125 0.18 -17.77 4.34
N ASP A 126 0.63 -18.89 3.79
CA ASP A 126 1.99 -19.37 4.04
C ASP A 126 3.01 -18.42 3.41
N VAL A 127 3.87 -17.86 4.24
CA VAL A 127 4.92 -16.94 3.81
C VAL A 127 6.17 -17.68 3.33
N LYS A 128 6.36 -18.95 3.69
CA LYS A 128 7.61 -19.67 3.40
C LYS A 128 7.80 -19.83 1.88
N GLY A 129 8.98 -19.44 1.38
CA GLY A 129 9.32 -19.57 -0.05
C GLY A 129 8.73 -18.50 -0.98
N HIS A 130 7.85 -17.62 -0.50
CA HIS A 130 7.26 -16.54 -1.30
C HIS A 130 8.08 -15.27 -1.21
N ARG A 131 8.59 -14.76 -2.34
CA ARG A 131 9.48 -13.58 -2.37
C ARG A 131 8.71 -12.26 -2.24
N ILE A 132 9.32 -11.31 -1.56
CA ILE A 132 8.90 -9.91 -1.52
C ILE A 132 9.56 -9.16 -2.70
N ARG A 133 8.82 -8.24 -3.33
CA ARG A 133 9.27 -7.48 -4.50
C ARG A 133 9.00 -5.99 -4.31
N LYS A 134 9.97 -5.15 -4.70
CA LYS A 134 9.74 -3.71 -4.87
C LYS A 134 8.81 -3.50 -6.07
N VAL A 135 7.92 -2.53 -5.94
CA VAL A 135 6.86 -2.22 -6.91
C VAL A 135 7.26 -1.01 -7.74
N ASN A 136 7.47 0.13 -7.09
CA ASN A 136 7.89 1.34 -7.78
C ASN A 136 9.27 1.13 -8.43
N GLY A 137 9.40 1.47 -9.71
CA GLY A 137 10.65 1.41 -10.46
C GLY A 137 11.63 2.55 -10.17
N ASP A 138 11.24 3.51 -9.33
CA ASP A 138 12.05 4.68 -9.02
C ASP A 138 13.36 4.34 -8.30
N ARG A 139 14.40 5.07 -8.67
CA ARG A 139 15.75 4.98 -8.08
C ARG A 139 16.18 6.28 -7.41
N SER A 140 15.34 7.31 -7.46
CA SER A 140 15.56 8.51 -6.68
C SER A 140 15.31 8.25 -5.19
N PHE A 141 15.67 9.22 -4.36
CA PHE A 141 15.34 9.21 -2.94
C PHE A 141 13.99 9.88 -2.65
N ALA A 142 13.04 9.91 -3.58
CA ALA A 142 11.77 10.61 -3.38
C ALA A 142 10.77 9.84 -2.50
N LEU A 143 9.80 10.55 -1.93
CA LEU A 143 8.75 9.97 -1.10
C LEU A 143 7.76 9.12 -1.92
N HIS A 144 7.52 7.88 -1.47
CA HIS A 144 6.52 6.96 -2.01
C HIS A 144 5.66 6.38 -0.88
N PHE A 145 4.33 6.57 -0.95
CA PHE A 145 3.48 6.29 0.21
C PHE A 145 2.01 6.03 -0.18
N LEU A 146 1.27 5.43 0.77
CA LEU A 146 -0.16 5.13 0.69
C LEU A 146 -0.52 4.34 -0.59
N PRO A 147 -0.02 3.11 -0.72
CA PRO A 147 -0.34 2.29 -1.88
C PRO A 147 -1.83 1.89 -1.89
N ALA A 148 -2.29 1.49 -3.07
CA ALA A 148 -3.57 0.85 -3.38
C ALA A 148 -3.33 -0.36 -4.30
N VAL A 149 -4.18 -1.39 -4.25
CA VAL A 149 -4.00 -2.59 -5.08
C VAL A 149 -5.34 -3.21 -5.50
N SER A 150 -5.43 -3.62 -6.76
CA SER A 150 -6.53 -4.40 -7.31
C SER A 150 -6.02 -5.41 -8.36
N VAL A 151 -6.90 -6.32 -8.78
CA VAL A 151 -6.58 -7.37 -9.74
C VAL A 151 -7.57 -7.32 -10.90
N GLN A 152 -7.06 -7.26 -12.12
CA GLN A 152 -7.82 -7.35 -13.36
C GLN A 152 -8.29 -8.79 -13.61
N ALA A 153 -9.26 -8.95 -14.50
CA ALA A 153 -9.89 -10.24 -14.78
C ALA A 153 -8.93 -11.32 -15.35
N ASP A 154 -7.79 -10.91 -15.92
CA ASP A 154 -6.73 -11.80 -16.41
C ASP A 154 -5.69 -12.16 -15.34
N GLY A 155 -5.82 -11.64 -14.12
CA GLY A 155 -4.84 -11.80 -13.04
C GLY A 155 -3.73 -10.74 -13.02
N SER A 156 -3.79 -9.75 -13.92
CA SER A 156 -2.88 -8.61 -13.85
C SER A 156 -3.13 -7.79 -12.59
N ILE A 157 -2.06 -7.43 -11.89
CA ILE A 157 -2.12 -6.72 -10.60
C ILE A 157 -1.84 -5.25 -10.86
N ALA A 158 -2.79 -4.39 -10.53
CA ALA A 158 -2.65 -2.95 -10.60
C ALA A 158 -2.33 -2.38 -9.22
N THR A 159 -1.23 -1.63 -9.13
CA THR A 159 -0.81 -0.95 -7.90
C THR A 159 -0.69 0.54 -8.16
N SER A 160 -1.11 1.39 -7.23
CA SER A 160 -0.96 2.84 -7.32
C SER A 160 -0.55 3.44 -5.98
N TRP A 161 0.08 4.63 -5.99
CA TRP A 161 0.65 5.29 -4.80
C TRP A 161 0.88 6.78 -5.05
N TYR A 162 1.04 7.55 -3.97
CA TYR A 162 1.53 8.93 -4.06
C TYR A 162 3.04 9.00 -4.19
N ASP A 163 3.51 9.93 -5.01
CA ASP A 163 4.87 9.95 -5.50
C ASP A 163 5.39 11.39 -5.67
N ARG A 164 6.63 11.63 -5.25
CA ARG A 164 7.30 12.93 -5.34
C ARG A 164 8.54 12.93 -6.25
N ARG A 165 8.79 11.87 -7.02
CA ARG A 165 10.01 11.71 -7.85
C ARG A 165 10.26 12.86 -8.82
N LEU A 166 9.21 13.54 -9.28
CA LEU A 166 9.30 14.63 -10.26
C LEU A 166 9.65 15.99 -9.63
N ALA A 167 9.53 16.13 -8.31
CA ALA A 167 9.78 17.38 -7.61
C ALA A 167 10.86 17.28 -6.51
N GLY A 168 11.25 16.06 -6.14
CA GLY A 168 12.29 15.78 -5.17
C GLY A 168 11.75 15.40 -3.78
N PRO A 169 12.63 14.89 -2.89
CA PRO A 169 12.28 14.32 -1.59
C PRO A 169 11.54 15.28 -0.66
N ASP A 170 11.96 16.55 -0.62
CA ASP A 170 11.45 17.55 0.33
C ASP A 170 10.30 18.40 -0.24
N SER A 171 9.89 18.14 -1.48
CA SER A 171 8.85 18.93 -2.13
C SER A 171 7.46 18.62 -1.57
N ALA A 172 6.55 19.59 -1.55
CA ALA A 172 5.13 19.35 -1.31
C ALA A 172 4.36 18.98 -2.60
N ARG A 173 5.01 19.09 -3.78
CA ARG A 173 4.40 18.77 -5.07
C ARG A 173 4.28 17.27 -5.24
N THR A 174 3.04 16.79 -5.17
CA THR A 174 2.73 15.36 -5.11
C THR A 174 1.97 14.95 -6.35
N HIS A 175 2.38 13.82 -6.94
CA HIS A 175 1.69 13.13 -8.03
C HIS A 175 1.08 11.83 -7.55
N TYR A 176 0.17 11.30 -8.35
CA TYR A 176 -0.31 9.91 -8.22
C TYR A 176 0.26 9.08 -9.37
N PHE A 177 0.84 7.94 -9.03
CA PHE A 177 1.50 7.00 -9.95
C PHE A 177 0.90 5.61 -9.79
N GLY A 178 1.12 4.76 -10.79
CA GLY A 178 0.80 3.35 -10.70
C GLY A 178 1.61 2.49 -11.65
N GLU A 179 1.42 1.19 -11.54
CA GLU A 179 1.92 0.17 -12.46
C GLU A 179 0.90 -0.97 -12.57
N ILE A 180 0.93 -1.68 -13.70
CA ILE A 180 0.12 -2.87 -13.92
C ILE A 180 1.07 -3.99 -14.35
N ARG A 181 1.14 -5.06 -13.56
CA ARG A 181 2.03 -6.20 -13.81
C ARG A 181 1.22 -7.46 -14.10
N THR A 182 1.67 -8.27 -15.05
CA THR A 182 0.97 -9.50 -15.46
C THR A 182 1.07 -10.64 -14.44
N ALA A 183 2.04 -10.59 -13.52
CA ALA A 183 2.16 -11.53 -12.43
C ALA A 183 2.93 -10.93 -11.25
N PRO A 184 2.80 -11.47 -10.02
CA PRO A 184 3.57 -11.00 -8.86
C PRO A 184 5.10 -11.02 -9.05
N ARG A 185 5.59 -11.85 -9.98
CA ARG A 185 7.03 -12.03 -10.27
C ARG A 185 7.53 -11.22 -11.46
N SER A 186 6.64 -10.61 -12.25
CA SER A 186 7.05 -9.78 -13.40
C SER A 186 7.39 -8.37 -12.93
N ALA A 187 8.30 -7.72 -13.65
CA ALA A 187 8.46 -6.28 -13.57
C ALA A 187 7.36 -5.60 -14.39
N ALA A 188 7.03 -4.37 -14.03
CA ALA A 188 6.21 -3.47 -14.82
C ALA A 188 6.82 -2.08 -14.82
N HIS A 189 6.32 -1.22 -15.71
CA HIS A 189 6.74 0.17 -15.79
C HIS A 189 5.75 1.07 -15.04
N ASP A 190 6.30 1.95 -14.22
CA ASP A 190 5.53 3.00 -13.58
C ASP A 190 4.97 3.98 -14.62
N PHE A 191 3.74 4.44 -14.42
CA PHE A 191 3.12 5.52 -15.17
C PHE A 191 2.50 6.54 -14.22
N ARG A 192 2.53 7.80 -14.65
CA ARG A 192 1.88 8.90 -13.94
C ARG A 192 0.39 8.87 -14.26
N ILE A 193 -0.45 8.84 -13.23
CA ILE A 193 -1.92 8.88 -13.35
C ILE A 193 -2.36 10.34 -13.44
N THR A 194 -1.83 11.20 -12.58
CA THR A 194 -2.13 12.64 -12.63
C THR A 194 -1.60 13.32 -13.90
N THR A 195 -2.31 14.31 -14.42
CA THR A 195 -1.82 15.19 -15.51
C THR A 195 -0.83 16.26 -15.04
N GLY A 196 -0.83 16.56 -13.74
CA GLY A 196 0.03 17.55 -13.09
C GLY A 196 0.09 17.32 -11.58
N ALA A 197 1.12 17.87 -10.93
CA ALA A 197 1.31 17.76 -9.48
C ALA A 197 0.31 18.67 -8.76
N THR A 198 -0.08 18.27 -7.56
CA THR A 198 -0.73 19.19 -6.62
C THR A 198 0.27 19.60 -5.54
N ASP A 199 0.39 20.90 -5.30
CA ASP A 199 1.25 21.44 -4.25
C ASP A 199 0.50 21.41 -2.92
N TRP A 200 0.81 20.43 -2.07
CA TRP A 200 0.09 20.24 -0.82
C TRP A 200 0.36 21.33 0.23
N ALA A 201 1.40 22.16 0.05
CA ALA A 201 1.67 23.29 0.95
C ALA A 201 0.83 24.53 0.59
N ASN A 202 0.45 24.67 -0.68
CA ASN A 202 -0.22 25.85 -1.22
C ASN A 202 -1.64 25.59 -1.73
N THR A 203 -2.12 24.34 -1.63
CA THR A 203 -3.50 23.98 -1.95
C THR A 203 -4.34 24.07 -0.67
N SER A 204 -5.39 24.90 -0.68
CA SER A 204 -6.34 24.98 0.44
C SER A 204 -7.45 23.95 0.28
N THR A 205 -7.98 23.46 1.40
CA THR A 205 -9.21 22.66 1.40
C THR A 205 -10.01 22.90 2.67
N ALA A 206 -11.33 22.75 2.58
CA ALA A 206 -12.25 22.94 3.70
C ALA A 206 -12.27 21.77 4.73
N ALA A 207 -11.41 20.75 4.59
CA ALA A 207 -11.43 19.56 5.44
C ALA A 207 -10.05 19.12 5.94
N ALA A 208 -10.05 18.35 7.04
CA ALA A 208 -8.89 17.67 7.60
C ALA A 208 -9.18 16.16 7.80
N PRO A 209 -8.29 15.24 7.37
CA PRO A 209 -7.02 15.51 6.70
C PRO A 209 -7.22 16.10 5.30
N ASN A 210 -6.25 16.91 4.85
CA ASN A 210 -6.41 17.73 3.66
C ASN A 210 -6.35 16.88 2.38
N PHE A 211 -5.36 15.98 2.28
CA PHE A 211 -5.08 15.17 1.09
C PHE A 211 -4.62 13.76 1.49
N GLY A 212 -4.50 12.83 0.53
CA GLY A 212 -3.72 11.60 0.71
C GLY A 212 -4.47 10.38 1.24
N ASP A 213 -5.31 10.53 2.25
CA ASP A 213 -5.96 9.38 2.91
C ASP A 213 -7.01 8.69 2.03
N TYR A 214 -7.63 9.45 1.13
CA TYR A 214 -8.66 8.94 0.22
C TYR A 214 -8.00 8.55 -1.09
N THR A 215 -7.42 7.35 -1.10
CA THR A 215 -6.88 6.76 -2.31
C THR A 215 -7.11 5.26 -2.35
N ASP A 216 -7.51 4.80 -3.53
CA ASP A 216 -7.65 3.39 -3.84
C ASP A 216 -7.51 3.13 -5.34
N ASN A 217 -7.64 1.87 -5.74
CA ASN A 217 -7.92 1.51 -7.12
C ASN A 217 -8.84 0.28 -7.17
N ALA A 218 -9.58 0.14 -8.26
CA ALA A 218 -10.47 -0.99 -8.49
C ALA A 218 -10.36 -1.42 -9.95
N SER A 219 -10.45 -2.72 -10.21
CA SER A 219 -10.40 -3.26 -11.57
C SER A 219 -11.73 -3.90 -11.95
N ALA A 220 -12.25 -3.56 -13.13
CA ALA A 220 -13.44 -4.16 -13.73
C ALA A 220 -13.09 -4.67 -15.12
N GLY A 221 -13.14 -6.00 -15.30
CA GLY A 221 -12.57 -6.63 -16.49
C GLY A 221 -11.07 -6.35 -16.59
N LEU A 222 -10.64 -5.83 -17.74
CA LEU A 222 -9.24 -5.43 -17.97
C LEU A 222 -8.99 -3.95 -17.68
N THR A 223 -9.99 -3.21 -17.20
CA THR A 223 -9.85 -1.78 -16.92
C THR A 223 -9.64 -1.58 -15.43
N THR A 224 -8.57 -0.88 -15.06
CA THR A 224 -8.35 -0.38 -13.71
C THR A 224 -8.76 1.07 -13.61
N TYR A 225 -9.52 1.40 -12.57
CA TYR A 225 -9.91 2.74 -12.15
C TYR A 225 -9.07 3.14 -10.93
N PHE A 226 -8.43 4.29 -11.01
CA PHE A 226 -7.57 4.83 -9.97
C PHE A 226 -8.30 5.99 -9.30
N THR A 227 -8.37 5.98 -7.98
CA THR A 227 -8.96 7.08 -7.22
C THR A 227 -7.95 7.69 -6.26
N TRP A 228 -7.91 9.02 -6.23
CA TRP A 228 -7.03 9.75 -5.32
C TRP A 228 -7.65 11.09 -4.95
N SER A 229 -7.22 11.63 -3.82
CA SER A 229 -7.57 12.97 -3.37
C SER A 229 -6.30 13.80 -3.25
N ASP A 230 -6.29 14.96 -3.88
CA ASP A 230 -5.19 15.91 -3.75
C ASP A 230 -5.67 17.35 -3.57
N GLY A 231 -6.99 17.53 -3.51
CA GLY A 231 -7.70 18.77 -3.23
C GLY A 231 -7.38 19.96 -4.14
N ARG A 232 -6.87 19.72 -5.36
CA ARG A 232 -6.59 20.75 -6.39
C ARG A 232 -7.80 21.64 -6.77
N ILE A 233 -9.00 21.33 -6.29
CA ILE A 233 -10.23 22.10 -6.52
C ILE A 233 -10.85 22.68 -5.23
N GLY A 234 -10.12 22.68 -4.11
CA GLY A 234 -10.57 23.29 -2.86
C GLY A 234 -11.49 22.41 -1.98
N VAL A 235 -11.90 21.24 -2.46
CA VAL A 235 -12.73 20.27 -1.69
C VAL A 235 -12.12 18.87 -1.72
N PRO A 236 -12.26 18.08 -0.64
CA PRO A 236 -11.76 16.70 -0.57
C PRO A 236 -12.71 15.77 -1.34
N GLN A 237 -12.63 15.78 -2.67
CA GLN A 237 -13.34 14.80 -3.50
C GLN A 237 -12.35 13.89 -4.24
N PRO A 238 -12.68 12.60 -4.42
CA PRO A 238 -11.85 11.71 -5.20
C PRO A 238 -11.89 12.12 -6.68
N PHE A 239 -10.73 12.15 -7.31
CA PHE A 239 -10.59 12.13 -8.76
C PHE A 239 -10.55 10.69 -9.24
N VAL A 240 -10.94 10.46 -10.50
CA VAL A 240 -10.85 9.15 -11.13
C VAL A 240 -10.11 9.26 -12.46
N ASP A 241 -9.25 8.29 -12.72
CA ASP A 241 -8.67 8.03 -14.03
C ASP A 241 -8.71 6.50 -14.28
N HIS A 242 -8.52 6.06 -15.52
CA HIS A 242 -8.57 4.65 -15.84
C HIS A 242 -7.50 4.21 -16.84
N ARG A 243 -7.16 2.93 -16.79
CA ARG A 243 -6.22 2.30 -17.73
C ARG A 243 -6.67 0.90 -18.09
N ARG A 244 -6.48 0.53 -19.35
CA ARG A 244 -6.65 -0.83 -19.87
C ARG A 244 -5.29 -1.49 -20.06
#